data_AF-P05367-F1
#
_entry.id   AF-P05367-F1
#
_cell.length_a   1.000
_cell.length_b   1.000
_cell.length_c   1.000
_cell.angle_alpha   90.00
_cell.angle_beta   90.00
_cell.angle_gamma   90.00
#
_symmetry.space_group_name_H-M   'P 1'
#
loop_
_entity.id
_entity.type
_entity.pdbx_description
1 polymer ?
#
loop_
_entity_poly.entity_id
_entity_poly.type
_entity_poly.pdbx_seq_one_letter_code
_entity_poly.pdbx_strand_id
1 'polypeptide(L)'
;MKLLTSLVFCSLLLGVCHGGFFSFIGEAFQGAGDMWRAYTDMKEAGWKDGDKYFHARGNYDAAQRGPGGVWAAEKISDARESFQEFFGRGHEDTMADQEANRHGRSGKDPNYYRPPGLPAKY
;
A
#
# COMPACT_ATOMS: atom_id res chain seq x y z
N MET A 1 14.16 -43.05 12.26
CA MET A 1 12.85 -42.36 12.31
C MET A 1 12.98 -40.86 12.60
N LYS A 2 13.72 -40.41 13.62
CA LYS A 2 13.84 -38.97 13.99
C LYS A 2 14.36 -38.04 12.88
N LEU A 3 15.37 -38.47 12.12
CA LEU A 3 15.91 -37.69 10.98
C LEU A 3 14.91 -37.58 9.82
N LEU A 4 14.23 -38.68 9.47
CA LEU A 4 13.21 -38.68 8.42
C LEU A 4 12.03 -37.78 8.79
N THR A 5 11.55 -37.86 10.05
CA THR A 5 10.46 -36.99 10.51
C THR A 5 10.88 -35.52 10.51
N SER A 6 12.12 -35.20 10.89
CA SER A 6 12.66 -33.84 10.81
C SER A 6 12.75 -33.34 9.38
N LEU A 7 13.18 -34.18 8.44
CA LEU A 7 13.35 -33.80 7.04
C LEU A 7 12.01 -33.58 6.34
N VAL A 8 10.99 -34.40 6.65
CA VAL A 8 9.61 -34.21 6.18
C VAL A 8 8.99 -32.96 6.80
N PHE A 9 9.23 -32.68 8.09
CA PHE A 9 8.80 -31.43 8.71
C PHE A 9 9.45 -30.21 8.04
N CYS A 10 10.76 -30.25 7.81
CA CYS A 10 11.46 -29.18 7.10
C CYS A 10 10.95 -29.01 5.67
N SER A 11 10.70 -30.08 4.92
CA SER A 11 10.20 -29.98 3.54
C SER A 11 8.75 -29.49 3.47
N LEU A 12 7.91 -29.82 4.45
CA LEU A 12 6.55 -29.26 4.57
C LEU A 12 6.58 -27.77 4.93
N LEU A 13 7.41 -27.39 5.91
CA LEU A 13 7.62 -25.98 6.25
C LEU A 13 8.15 -25.21 5.05
N LEU A 14 9.18 -25.71 4.38
CA LEU A 14 9.68 -25.09 3.15
C LEU A 14 8.60 -25.08 2.06
N GLY A 15 7.89 -26.17 1.79
CA GLY A 15 6.87 -26.22 0.74
C GLY A 15 5.72 -25.24 0.94
N VAL A 16 5.19 -25.13 2.17
CA VAL A 16 4.14 -24.17 2.53
C VAL A 16 4.69 -22.74 2.56
N CYS A 17 5.90 -22.53 3.08
CA CYS A 17 6.55 -21.22 3.11
C CYS A 17 6.94 -20.72 1.71
N HIS A 18 7.37 -21.57 0.78
CA HIS A 18 7.80 -21.13 -0.56
C HIS A 18 6.62 -20.54 -1.33
N GLY A 19 5.46 -21.21 -1.37
CA GLY A 19 4.28 -20.70 -2.06
C GLY A 19 3.79 -19.36 -1.49
N GLY A 20 3.63 -19.29 -0.16
CA GLY A 20 3.19 -18.06 0.52
C GLY A 20 4.20 -16.93 0.41
N PHE A 21 5.50 -17.22 0.50
CA PHE A 21 6.56 -16.21 0.38
C PHE A 21 6.65 -15.64 -1.03
N PHE A 22 6.61 -16.46 -2.09
CA PHE A 22 6.61 -15.94 -3.46
C PHE A 22 5.35 -15.15 -3.78
N SER A 23 4.18 -15.58 -3.28
CA SER A 23 2.96 -14.77 -3.38
C SER A 23 3.16 -13.43 -2.71
N PHE A 24 3.55 -13.41 -1.44
CA PHE A 24 3.80 -12.18 -0.68
C PHE A 24 4.76 -11.23 -1.40
N ILE A 25 5.89 -11.72 -1.92
CA ILE A 25 6.84 -10.88 -2.66
C ILE A 25 6.20 -10.34 -3.95
N GLY A 26 5.51 -11.18 -4.72
CA GLY A 26 4.81 -10.76 -5.93
C GLY A 26 3.71 -9.73 -5.68
N GLU A 27 2.97 -9.89 -4.59
CA GLU A 27 1.94 -8.95 -4.13
C GLU A 27 2.57 -7.62 -3.69
N ALA A 28 3.72 -7.65 -3.01
CA ALA A 28 4.45 -6.45 -2.60
C ALA A 28 4.97 -5.65 -3.81
N PHE A 29 5.50 -6.32 -4.83
CA PHE A 29 5.90 -5.64 -6.08
C PHE A 29 4.71 -5.02 -6.82
N GLN A 30 3.58 -5.74 -6.89
CA GLN A 30 2.36 -5.19 -7.50
C GLN A 30 1.83 -4.00 -6.70
N GLY A 31 1.76 -4.12 -5.37
CA GLY A 31 1.31 -3.04 -4.49
C GLY A 31 2.21 -1.80 -4.57
N ALA A 32 3.53 -1.98 -4.64
CA ALA A 32 4.45 -0.87 -4.89
C ALA A 32 4.19 -0.18 -6.24
N GLY A 33 3.87 -0.95 -7.28
CA GLY A 33 3.45 -0.43 -8.59
C GLY A 33 2.15 0.38 -8.52
N ASP A 34 1.16 -0.07 -7.74
CA ASP A 34 -0.08 0.68 -7.53
C ASP A 34 0.16 1.99 -6.77
N MET A 35 1.03 1.97 -5.76
CA MET A 35 1.44 3.18 -5.03
C MET A 35 2.16 4.17 -5.95
N TRP A 36 3.04 3.67 -6.83
CA TRP A 36 3.72 4.51 -7.83
C TRP A 36 2.72 5.14 -8.80
N ARG A 37 1.78 4.36 -9.34
CA ARG A 37 0.71 4.86 -10.22
C ARG A 37 -0.13 5.92 -9.52
N ALA A 38 -0.50 5.71 -8.26
CA ALA A 38 -1.25 6.71 -7.50
C ALA A 38 -0.48 8.02 -7.33
N TYR A 39 0.83 7.93 -7.08
CA TYR A 39 1.70 9.09 -7.01
C TYR A 39 1.84 9.82 -8.35
N THR A 40 2.01 9.11 -9.47
CA THR A 40 2.11 9.73 -10.79
C THR A 40 0.80 10.39 -11.19
N ASP A 41 -0.34 9.74 -10.96
CA ASP A 41 -1.66 10.29 -11.25
C ASP A 41 -1.93 11.54 -10.42
N MET A 42 -1.55 11.54 -9.14
CA MET A 42 -1.65 12.72 -8.28
C MET A 42 -0.86 13.91 -8.84
N LYS A 43 0.37 13.67 -9.31
CA LYS A 43 1.20 14.72 -9.91
C LYS A 43 0.66 15.20 -11.26
N GLU A 44 0.17 14.28 -12.09
CA GLU A 44 -0.41 14.60 -13.38
C GLU A 44 -1.71 15.39 -13.24
N ALA A 45 -2.57 14.99 -12.29
CA ALA A 45 -3.82 15.66 -12.02
C ALA A 45 -3.60 17.10 -11.53
N GLY A 46 -2.57 17.31 -10.68
CA GLY A 46 -2.27 18.62 -10.10
C GLY A 46 -3.47 19.24 -9.37
N TRP A 47 -4.41 18.39 -8.92
CA TRP A 47 -5.71 18.83 -8.42
C TRP A 47 -5.59 19.32 -6.98
N LYS A 48 -6.06 20.53 -6.73
CA LYS A 48 -6.06 21.11 -5.38
C LYS A 48 -6.88 20.24 -4.44
N ASP A 49 -6.33 19.94 -3.26
CA ASP A 49 -6.97 19.15 -2.20
C ASP A 49 -7.38 17.71 -2.62
N GLY A 50 -6.82 17.20 -3.73
CA GLY A 50 -7.08 15.84 -4.22
C GLY A 50 -6.10 14.78 -3.70
N ASP A 51 -5.08 15.18 -2.95
CA ASP A 51 -4.02 14.29 -2.44
C ASP A 51 -4.58 13.15 -1.58
N LYS A 52 -5.53 13.42 -0.70
CA LYS A 52 -6.16 12.40 0.16
C LYS A 52 -6.85 11.29 -0.65
N TYR A 53 -7.47 11.64 -1.79
CA TYR A 53 -8.03 10.66 -2.71
C TYR A 53 -6.95 9.74 -3.29
N PHE A 54 -5.84 10.29 -3.77
CA PHE A 54 -4.78 9.48 -4.36
C PHE A 54 -4.08 8.60 -3.32
N HIS A 55 -3.90 9.10 -2.10
CA HIS A 55 -3.39 8.33 -0.96
C HIS A 55 -4.32 7.13 -0.65
N ALA A 56 -5.62 7.37 -0.52
CA ALA A 56 -6.61 6.32 -0.27
C ALA A 56 -6.70 5.32 -1.43
N ARG A 57 -6.75 5.80 -2.68
CA ARG A 57 -6.84 4.95 -3.88
C ARG A 57 -5.62 4.06 -4.05
N GLY A 58 -4.41 4.62 -3.91
CA GLY A 58 -3.18 3.84 -3.99
C GLY A 58 -3.11 2.74 -2.92
N ASN A 59 -3.47 3.08 -1.67
CA ASN A 59 -3.51 2.10 -0.58
C ASN A 59 -4.60 1.05 -0.78
N TYR A 60 -5.77 1.42 -1.32
CA TYR A 60 -6.84 0.48 -1.66
C TYR A 60 -6.38 -0.51 -2.73
N ASP A 61 -5.87 -0.01 -3.86
CA ASP A 61 -5.41 -0.83 -4.98
C ASP A 61 -4.30 -1.80 -4.54
N ALA A 62 -3.33 -1.30 -3.76
CA ALA A 62 -2.26 -2.13 -3.22
C ALA A 62 -2.79 -3.17 -2.21
N ALA A 63 -3.74 -2.82 -1.34
CA ALA A 63 -4.33 -3.77 -0.40
C ALA A 63 -5.11 -4.89 -1.09
N GLN A 64 -5.73 -4.63 -2.25
CA GLN A 64 -6.39 -5.67 -3.06
C GLN A 64 -5.41 -6.69 -3.63
N ARG A 65 -4.10 -6.43 -3.61
CA ARG A 65 -3.09 -7.42 -4.04
C ARG A 65 -2.91 -8.54 -3.01
N GLY A 66 -3.22 -8.30 -1.74
CA GLY A 66 -3.02 -9.26 -0.66
C GLY A 66 -2.03 -8.78 0.40
N PRO A 67 -1.60 -9.66 1.32
CA PRO A 67 -0.72 -9.29 2.43
C PRO A 67 0.57 -8.56 2.03
N GLY A 68 1.19 -8.95 0.91
CA GLY A 68 2.39 -8.25 0.43
C GLY A 68 2.09 -6.82 -0.05
N GLY A 69 0.94 -6.62 -0.69
CA GLY A 69 0.51 -5.31 -1.15
C GLY A 69 0.13 -4.38 0.00
N VAL A 70 -0.55 -4.90 1.03
CA VAL A 70 -0.82 -4.17 2.29
C VAL A 70 0.50 -3.71 2.94
N TRP A 71 1.48 -4.62 3.02
CA TRP A 71 2.81 -4.30 3.57
C TRP A 71 3.52 -3.22 2.76
N ALA A 72 3.53 -3.33 1.43
CA ALA A 72 4.16 -2.34 0.55
C ALA A 72 3.49 -0.97 0.69
N ALA A 73 2.16 -0.93 0.72
CA ALA A 73 1.39 0.30 0.90
C ALA A 73 1.73 1.00 2.22
N GLU A 74 1.82 0.24 3.32
CA GLU A 74 2.23 0.76 4.63
C GLU A 74 3.62 1.37 4.60
N LYS A 75 4.63 0.60 4.16
CA LYS A 75 6.02 1.07 4.20
C LYS A 75 6.29 2.25 3.30
N ILE A 76 5.64 2.31 2.14
CA ILE A 76 5.78 3.44 1.22
C ILE A 76 5.05 4.68 1.76
N SER A 77 3.86 4.53 2.32
CA SER A 77 3.12 5.63 2.97
C SER A 77 3.91 6.22 4.14
N ASP A 78 4.39 5.38 5.06
CA ASP A 78 5.14 5.84 6.24
C ASP A 78 6.45 6.53 5.84
N ALA A 79 7.15 5.99 4.83
CA ALA A 79 8.38 6.60 4.31
C ALA A 79 8.12 7.97 3.67
N ARG A 80 7.03 8.10 2.89
CA ARG A 80 6.64 9.36 2.26
C ARG A 80 6.34 10.44 3.30
N GLU A 81 5.60 10.09 4.36
CA GLU A 81 5.27 11.02 5.43
C GLU A 81 6.49 11.40 6.26
N SER A 82 7.35 10.43 6.62
CA SER A 82 8.60 10.71 7.33
C SER A 82 9.48 11.70 6.56
N PHE A 83 9.53 11.54 5.23
CA PHE A 83 10.22 12.47 4.35
C PHE A 83 9.56 13.86 4.41
N GLN A 84 8.23 13.95 4.29
CA GLN A 84 7.53 15.24 4.29
C GLN A 84 7.63 15.97 5.64
N GLU A 85 7.56 15.26 6.76
CA GLU A 85 7.78 15.80 8.10
C GLU A 85 9.20 16.34 8.25
N PHE A 86 10.20 15.61 7.74
CA PHE A 86 11.58 16.09 7.71
C PHE A 86 11.74 17.40 6.92
N PHE A 87 10.95 17.61 5.86
CA PHE A 87 10.92 18.87 5.11
C PHE A 87 9.96 19.93 5.69
N GLY A 88 9.48 19.75 6.91
CA GLY A 88 8.74 20.76 7.66
C GLY A 88 7.23 20.76 7.43
N ARG A 89 6.65 19.65 6.96
CA ARG A 89 5.18 19.50 6.91
C ARG A 89 4.60 19.48 8.33
N GLY A 90 3.44 20.12 8.52
CA GLY A 90 2.74 20.19 9.79
C GLY A 90 2.15 18.85 10.24
N HIS A 91 2.03 18.68 11.56
CA HIS A 91 1.51 17.46 12.18
C HIS A 91 0.07 17.12 11.73
N GLU A 92 -0.80 18.12 11.62
CA GLU A 92 -2.20 17.92 11.20
C GLU A 92 -2.30 17.36 9.77
N ASP A 93 -1.49 17.87 8.85
CA ASP A 93 -1.43 17.37 7.46
C ASP A 93 -0.95 15.91 7.42
N THR A 94 0.05 15.58 8.23
CA THR A 94 0.55 14.20 8.37
C THR A 94 -0.54 13.28 8.92
N MET A 95 -1.30 13.71 9.92
CA MET A 95 -2.40 12.92 10.47
C MET A 95 -3.50 12.66 9.45
N ALA A 96 -3.86 13.66 8.64
CA ALA A 96 -4.88 13.53 7.61
C ALA A 96 -4.42 12.58 6.48
N ASP A 97 -3.14 12.64 6.09
CA ASP A 97 -2.56 11.69 5.13
C ASP A 97 -2.57 10.26 5.67
N GLN A 98 -2.17 10.08 6.94
CA GLN A 98 -2.22 8.80 7.63
C GLN A 98 -3.64 8.22 7.68
N GLU A 99 -4.64 9.06 7.92
CA GLU A 99 -6.04 8.64 7.92
C GLU A 99 -6.47 8.14 6.53
N ALA A 100 -6.18 8.91 5.47
CA ALA A 100 -6.51 8.52 4.10
C ALA A 100 -5.78 7.23 3.67
N ASN A 101 -4.50 7.11 4.04
CA ASN A 101 -3.70 5.91 3.84
C ASN A 101 -4.36 4.68 4.50
N ARG A 102 -4.74 4.79 5.78
CA ARG A 102 -5.41 3.71 6.53
C ARG A 102 -6.80 3.39 5.97
N HIS A 103 -7.58 4.39 5.59
CA HIS A 103 -8.91 4.21 5.00
C HIS A 103 -8.82 3.33 3.76
N GLY A 104 -7.97 3.72 2.80
CA GLY A 104 -7.72 2.92 1.60
C GLY A 104 -7.22 1.52 1.92
N ARG A 105 -6.21 1.40 2.78
CA ARG A 105 -5.58 0.10 3.12
C ARG A 105 -6.52 -0.85 3.83
N SER A 106 -7.55 -0.32 4.51
CA SER A 106 -8.62 -1.11 5.14
C SER A 106 -9.67 -1.62 4.15
N GLY A 107 -9.53 -1.31 2.85
CA GLY A 107 -10.47 -1.74 1.81
C GLY A 107 -11.73 -0.87 1.73
N LYS A 108 -11.74 0.32 2.34
CA LYS A 108 -12.86 1.26 2.23
C LYS A 108 -12.76 2.07 0.94
N ASP A 109 -13.93 2.52 0.46
CA ASP A 109 -14.05 3.27 -0.79
C ASP A 109 -13.21 4.57 -0.78
N PRO A 110 -12.18 4.69 -1.65
CA PRO A 110 -11.38 5.90 -1.77
C PRO A 110 -12.18 7.14 -2.19
N ASN A 111 -13.34 6.97 -2.83
CA ASN A 111 -14.17 8.08 -3.28
C ASN A 111 -14.73 8.94 -2.14
N TYR A 112 -14.65 8.45 -0.90
CA TYR A 112 -14.87 9.28 0.29
C TYR A 112 -14.02 10.56 0.28
N TYR A 113 -12.80 10.50 -0.25
CA TYR A 113 -11.90 11.65 -0.38
C TYR A 113 -11.89 12.29 -1.77
N ARG A 114 -12.68 11.79 -2.73
CA ARG A 114 -12.64 12.30 -4.11
C ARG A 114 -13.21 13.72 -4.18
N PRO A 115 -12.43 14.72 -4.61
CA PRO A 115 -12.96 16.07 -4.74
C PRO A 115 -13.90 16.17 -5.94
N PRO A 116 -14.94 17.03 -5.87
CA PRO A 116 -15.83 17.27 -6.99
C PRO A 116 -15.05 17.84 -8.18
N GLY A 117 -15.36 17.35 -9.38
CA GLY A 117 -14.74 17.80 -10.63
C GLY A 117 -13.42 17.12 -10.99
N LEU A 118 -12.83 16.30 -10.12
CA LEU A 118 -11.65 15.50 -10.49
C LEU A 118 -11.99 14.62 -11.71
N PRO A 119 -11.24 14.72 -12.84
CA PRO A 119 -11.54 13.96 -14.04
C PRO A 119 -11.65 12.45 -13.77
N ALA A 120 -12.67 11.81 -14.34
CA ALA A 120 -12.99 10.40 -14.09
C ALA A 120 -11.89 9.40 -14.48
N LYS A 121 -10.87 9.84 -15.25
CA LYS A 121 -9.69 9.02 -15.57
C LYS A 121 -8.80 8.75 -14.35
N TYR A 122 -8.89 9.58 -13.32
CA TYR A 122 -8.21 9.42 -12.03
C TYR A 122 -9.15 8.79 -11.03
#